data_AF-A0A7S0WEL2-F1
#
_entry.id   AF-A0A7S0WEL2-F1
#
_cell.length_a   1.000
_cell.length_b   1.000
_cell.length_c   1.000
_cell.angle_alpha   90.00
_cell.angle_beta   90.00
_cell.angle_gamma   90.00
#
_symmetry.space_group_name_H-M   'P 1'
#
loop_
_entity.id
_entity.type
_entity.pdbx_description
1 polymer ?
#
loop_
_entity_poly.entity_id
_entity_poly.type
_entity_poly.pdbx_seq_one_letter_code
_entity_poly.pdbx_strand_id
1 'polypeptide(L)'
;LTSIEGARFFATSLIILGHTLNWQQVDRNSVDESTQGCLSYIRFVFSDLQKIVSFWFLLSGFTLSWSNRNHDLSDSQHRWNFWKRRIARLYPDIFLSSVIIFVLAAFFFCAADWRFWLLNLLSLTLITGCIPGWLPLNGSLWFIFVYFWFVVIFPFLLEPAKRFFRKDTVPIFVLKIGILWLVSLSPWILMHFWFWHDGVDDFNASSFSWAMNVTPFLHLPEFLMGMAVAIRLDEDAKAGEETSADEALVSEAAAPYAALLSSLVFVVFFFWRVLPGDGTYNSLLAPLHAVFLYAIASIEI
;
A
#
# COMPACT_ATOMS: atom_id res chain seq x y z
N LEU A 1 6.31 4.95 17.05
CA LEU A 1 5.66 3.80 16.37
C LEU A 1 4.14 3.81 16.41
N THR A 2 3.50 4.31 17.46
CA THR A 2 2.03 4.50 17.51
C THR A 2 1.51 5.37 16.36
N SER A 3 2.29 6.39 15.98
CA SER A 3 2.18 7.21 14.78
C SER A 3 2.21 6.40 13.47
N ILE A 4 3.19 5.52 13.29
CA ILE A 4 3.34 4.65 12.12
C ILE A 4 2.19 3.64 12.01
N GLU A 5 1.71 3.10 13.13
CA GLU A 5 0.52 2.25 13.14
C GLU A 5 -0.75 3.06 12.78
N GLY A 6 -0.87 4.30 13.27
CA GLY A 6 -1.93 5.22 12.91
C GLY A 6 -1.92 5.59 11.42
N ALA A 7 -0.73 5.79 10.83
CA ALA A 7 -0.57 6.08 9.40
C ALA A 7 -1.18 4.97 8.52
N ARG A 8 -1.12 3.71 8.95
CA ARG A 8 -1.76 2.59 8.24
C ARG A 8 -3.28 2.71 8.24
N PHE A 9 -3.90 3.08 9.37
CA PHE A 9 -5.34 3.30 9.44
C PHE A 9 -5.79 4.46 8.53
N PHE A 10 -5.06 5.56 8.52
CA PHE A 10 -5.31 6.69 7.62
C PHE A 10 -5.15 6.30 6.16
N ALA A 11 -4.07 5.59 5.80
CA ALA A 11 -3.85 5.14 4.43
C ALA A 11 -4.94 4.16 3.97
N THR A 12 -5.35 3.19 4.81
CA THR A 12 -6.52 2.33 4.55
C THR A 12 -7.76 3.16 4.27
N SER A 13 -8.01 4.18 5.10
CA SER A 13 -9.20 5.01 4.97
C SER A 13 -9.19 5.83 3.68
N LEU A 14 -8.05 6.42 3.31
CA LEU A 14 -7.90 7.19 2.08
C LEU A 14 -8.08 6.31 0.83
N ILE A 15 -7.52 5.09 0.83
CA ILE A 15 -7.66 4.15 -0.29
C ILE A 15 -9.11 3.73 -0.48
N ILE A 16 -9.80 3.35 0.61
CA ILE A 16 -11.21 2.96 0.55
C ILE A 16 -12.05 4.14 0.06
N LEU A 17 -11.81 5.35 0.57
CA LEU A 17 -12.52 6.56 0.12
C LEU A 17 -12.29 6.83 -1.38
N GLY A 18 -11.03 6.80 -1.83
CA GLY A 18 -10.66 7.03 -3.22
C GLY A 18 -11.34 6.04 -4.17
N HIS A 19 -11.33 4.75 -3.82
CA HIS A 19 -12.06 3.75 -4.57
C HIS A 19 -13.57 3.98 -4.50
N THR A 20 -14.17 4.16 -3.32
CA THR A 20 -15.61 4.42 -3.19
C THR A 20 -16.07 5.59 -4.06
N LEU A 21 -15.32 6.69 -4.10
CA LEU A 21 -15.63 7.86 -4.93
C LEU A 21 -15.51 7.60 -6.44
N ASN A 22 -14.50 6.84 -6.86
CA ASN A 22 -14.26 6.53 -8.27
C ASN A 22 -15.31 5.54 -8.82
N TRP A 23 -15.78 4.63 -7.98
CA TRP A 23 -16.76 3.60 -8.34
C TRP A 23 -18.21 4.04 -8.27
N GLN A 24 -18.49 5.20 -7.66
CA GLN A 24 -19.84 5.76 -7.68
C GLN A 24 -20.19 6.20 -9.11
N GLN A 25 -21.02 5.42 -9.80
CA GLN A 25 -21.72 5.90 -10.98
C GLN A 25 -22.92 6.71 -10.51
N VAL A 26 -22.74 8.02 -10.38
CA VAL A 26 -23.86 8.94 -10.18
C VAL A 26 -24.55 9.08 -11.53
N ASP A 27 -25.84 8.75 -11.60
CA ASP A 27 -26.64 8.93 -12.80
C ASP A 27 -26.68 10.42 -13.15
N ARG A 28 -25.97 10.79 -14.22
CA ARG A 28 -25.80 12.18 -14.70
C ARG A 28 -27.13 12.86 -15.02
N ASN A 29 -28.22 12.12 -15.11
CA ASN A 29 -29.54 12.67 -15.39
C ASN A 29 -30.37 12.96 -14.12
N SER A 30 -29.92 12.51 -12.95
CA SER A 30 -30.69 12.59 -11.70
C SER A 30 -30.24 13.68 -10.73
N VAL A 31 -29.17 14.42 -11.06
CA VAL A 31 -28.57 15.43 -10.17
C VAL A 31 -28.34 16.73 -10.91
N ASP A 32 -28.54 17.87 -10.24
CA ASP A 32 -28.35 19.22 -10.77
C ASP A 32 -26.89 19.52 -11.15
N GLU A 33 -26.70 20.46 -12.08
CA GLU A 33 -25.38 20.86 -12.60
C GLU A 33 -24.39 21.28 -11.51
N SER A 34 -24.84 21.99 -10.47
CA SER A 34 -23.99 22.40 -9.34
C SER A 34 -23.43 21.20 -8.58
N THR A 35 -24.26 20.21 -8.28
CA THR A 35 -23.83 18.99 -7.59
C THR A 35 -22.91 18.16 -8.48
N GLN A 36 -23.15 18.11 -9.79
CA GLN A 36 -22.23 17.45 -10.73
C GLN A 36 -20.85 18.11 -10.76
N GLY A 37 -20.79 19.44 -10.75
CA GLY A 37 -19.53 20.21 -10.65
C GLY A 37 -18.76 19.91 -9.37
N CYS A 38 -19.44 19.89 -8.22
CA CYS A 38 -18.84 19.52 -6.95
C CYS A 38 -18.33 18.07 -6.94
N LEU A 39 -19.13 17.11 -7.42
CA LEU A 39 -18.75 15.69 -7.47
C LEU A 39 -17.55 15.44 -8.38
N SER A 40 -17.49 16.11 -9.54
CA SER A 40 -16.36 15.99 -10.47
C SER A 40 -15.10 16.62 -9.91
N TYR A 41 -15.19 17.76 -9.20
CA TYR A 41 -14.06 18.32 -8.47
C TYR A 41 -13.57 17.40 -7.35
N ILE A 42 -14.48 16.86 -6.53
CA ILE A 42 -14.16 15.92 -5.45
C ILE A 42 -13.48 14.67 -6.03
N ARG A 43 -14.03 14.07 -7.09
CA ARG A 43 -13.39 12.94 -7.79
C ARG A 43 -12.02 13.31 -8.32
N PHE A 44 -11.84 14.49 -8.89
CA PHE A 44 -10.55 14.95 -9.37
C PHE A 44 -9.52 15.11 -8.24
N VAL A 45 -9.94 15.62 -7.08
CA VAL A 45 -9.06 15.76 -5.91
C VAL A 45 -8.69 14.39 -5.33
N PHE A 46 -9.61 13.43 -5.30
CA PHE A 46 -9.44 12.15 -4.62
C PHE A 46 -9.14 10.95 -5.53
N SER A 47 -9.17 11.09 -6.86
CA SER A 47 -8.92 10.02 -7.83
C SER A 47 -7.53 9.39 -7.68
N ASP A 48 -6.58 10.13 -7.13
CA ASP A 48 -5.22 9.67 -6.93
C ASP A 48 -5.01 8.96 -5.59
N LEU A 49 -5.97 9.03 -4.66
CA LEU A 49 -5.86 8.32 -3.38
C LEU A 49 -5.76 6.80 -3.55
N GLN A 50 -6.37 6.25 -4.61
CA GLN A 50 -6.24 4.83 -4.94
C GLN A 50 -4.81 4.41 -5.32
N LYS A 51 -3.93 5.37 -5.65
CA LYS A 51 -2.53 5.11 -6.05
C LYS A 51 -1.61 4.92 -4.83
N ILE A 52 -2.10 5.17 -3.61
CA ILE A 52 -1.33 5.03 -2.37
C ILE A 52 -1.18 3.54 -1.96
N VAL A 53 -1.79 2.60 -2.69
CA VAL A 53 -1.78 1.17 -2.35
C VAL A 53 -0.35 0.58 -2.25
N SER A 54 0.58 0.95 -3.12
CA SER A 54 1.96 0.47 -3.00
C SER A 54 2.69 1.02 -1.77
N PHE A 55 2.43 2.29 -1.39
CA PHE A 55 2.90 2.82 -0.09
C PHE A 55 2.31 2.00 1.06
N TRP A 56 1.02 1.66 0.98
CA TRP A 56 0.34 0.88 2.00
C TRP A 56 0.93 -0.53 2.16
N PHE A 57 1.28 -1.22 1.07
CA PHE A 57 1.94 -2.52 1.13
C PHE A 57 3.34 -2.43 1.73
N LEU A 58 4.11 -1.42 1.34
CA LEU A 58 5.43 -1.15 1.88
C LEU A 58 5.36 -0.85 3.39
N LEU A 59 4.47 0.05 3.81
CA LEU A 59 4.20 0.35 5.22
C LEU A 59 3.79 -0.91 6.00
N SER A 60 2.97 -1.76 5.39
CA SER A 60 2.53 -3.03 5.98
C SER A 60 3.68 -4.02 6.20
N GLY A 61 4.59 -4.16 5.23
CA GLY A 61 5.81 -4.97 5.37
C GLY A 61 6.72 -4.44 6.47
N PHE A 62 6.92 -3.12 6.50
CA PHE A 62 7.72 -2.44 7.52
C PHE A 62 7.15 -2.67 8.92
N THR A 63 5.87 -2.34 9.14
CA THR A 63 5.24 -2.45 10.47
C THR A 63 5.22 -3.88 10.99
N LEU A 64 4.97 -4.87 10.13
CA LEU A 64 5.01 -6.28 10.52
C LEU A 64 6.42 -6.73 10.90
N SER A 65 7.43 -6.42 10.08
CA SER A 65 8.83 -6.77 10.39
C SER A 65 9.33 -6.07 11.64
N TRP A 66 9.08 -4.77 11.77
CA TRP A 66 9.54 -3.98 12.90
C TRP A 66 8.95 -4.42 14.24
N SER A 67 7.64 -4.73 14.27
CA SER A 67 6.97 -5.21 15.49
C SER A 67 7.36 -6.63 15.88
N ASN A 68 7.84 -7.45 14.93
CA ASN A 68 8.28 -8.82 15.17
C ASN A 68 9.81 -8.98 15.06
N ARG A 69 10.59 -7.90 15.08
CA ARG A 69 12.05 -7.94 14.84
C ARG A 69 12.80 -8.85 15.81
N ASN A 70 12.35 -8.89 17.07
CA ASN A 70 12.90 -9.72 18.15
C ASN A 70 12.19 -11.06 18.34
N HIS A 71 11.17 -11.37 17.54
CA HIS A 71 10.43 -12.63 17.64
C HIS A 71 10.98 -13.65 16.65
N ASP A 72 11.09 -14.90 17.10
CA ASP A 72 11.33 -16.04 16.24
C ASP A 72 9.98 -16.68 15.87
N LEU A 73 9.60 -16.53 14.60
CA LEU A 73 8.37 -17.11 14.05
C LEU A 73 8.61 -18.50 13.43
N SER A 74 9.79 -19.10 13.63
CA SER A 74 10.07 -20.49 13.23
C SER A 74 9.44 -21.52 14.17
N ASP A 75 9.05 -21.12 15.38
CA ASP A 75 8.30 -21.96 16.31
C ASP A 75 6.79 -21.94 16.01
N SER A 76 6.15 -23.12 16.07
CA SER A 76 4.73 -23.28 15.71
C SER A 76 3.79 -22.52 16.64
N GLN A 77 4.09 -22.45 17.94
CA GLN A 77 3.27 -21.75 18.91
C GLN A 77 3.36 -20.24 18.71
N HIS A 78 4.55 -19.71 18.44
CA HIS A 78 4.74 -18.29 18.13
C HIS A 78 4.04 -17.88 16.84
N ARG A 79 4.07 -18.71 15.79
CA ARG A 79 3.29 -18.46 14.55
C ARG A 79 1.79 -18.39 14.81
N TRP A 80 1.26 -19.35 15.55
CA TRP A 80 -0.17 -19.40 15.84
C TRP A 80 -0.63 -18.17 16.63
N ASN A 81 0.18 -17.74 17.60
CA ASN A 81 -0.06 -16.52 18.36
C ASN A 81 0.02 -15.26 17.48
N PHE A 82 0.97 -15.21 16.54
CA PHE A 82 1.06 -14.13 15.56
C PHE A 82 -0.23 -14.03 14.74
N TRP A 83 -0.69 -15.12 14.12
CA TRP A 83 -1.89 -15.09 13.27
C TRP A 83 -3.14 -14.72 14.06
N LYS A 84 -3.33 -15.26 15.27
CA LYS A 84 -4.45 -14.88 16.15
C LYS A 84 -4.51 -13.38 16.40
N ARG A 85 -3.39 -12.78 16.82
CA ARG A 85 -3.32 -11.34 17.12
C ARG A 85 -3.59 -10.50 15.86
N ARG A 86 -3.07 -10.93 14.71
CA ARG A 86 -3.23 -10.18 13.45
C ARG A 86 -4.65 -10.27 12.92
N ILE A 87 -5.26 -11.45 12.89
CA ILE A 87 -6.66 -11.62 12.45
C ILE A 87 -7.61 -10.86 13.39
N ALA A 88 -7.40 -10.94 14.70
CA ALA A 88 -8.21 -10.23 15.69
C ALA A 88 -8.15 -8.71 15.55
N ARG A 89 -7.04 -8.15 15.06
CA ARG A 89 -6.88 -6.71 14.80
C ARG A 89 -7.35 -6.29 13.41
N LEU A 90 -7.12 -7.12 12.40
CA LEU A 90 -7.40 -6.81 11.00
C LEU A 90 -8.89 -6.58 10.75
N TYR A 91 -9.75 -7.48 11.22
CA TYR A 91 -11.19 -7.38 10.96
C TYR A 91 -11.84 -6.12 11.57
N PRO A 92 -11.58 -5.76 12.84
CA PRO A 92 -12.10 -4.52 13.41
C PRO A 92 -11.62 -3.26 12.68
N ASP A 93 -10.34 -3.19 12.31
CA ASP A 93 -9.77 -2.05 11.59
C ASP A 93 -10.46 -1.86 10.23
N ILE A 94 -10.64 -2.96 9.47
CA ILE A 94 -11.34 -2.93 8.18
C ILE A 94 -12.79 -2.54 8.39
N PHE A 95 -13.49 -3.21 9.30
CA PHE A 95 -14.90 -2.98 9.56
C PHE A 95 -15.16 -1.51 9.93
N LEU A 96 -14.36 -0.95 10.85
CA LEU A 96 -14.50 0.44 11.27
C LEU A 96 -14.20 1.43 10.14
N SER A 97 -13.10 1.22 9.41
CA SER A 97 -12.72 2.09 8.27
C SER A 97 -13.82 2.08 7.20
N SER A 98 -14.30 0.89 6.86
CA SER A 98 -15.42 0.67 5.97
C SER A 98 -16.67 1.40 6.44
N VAL A 99 -17.13 1.18 7.68
CA VAL A 99 -18.33 1.82 8.23
C VAL A 99 -18.22 3.35 8.19
N ILE A 100 -17.08 3.92 8.62
CA ILE A 100 -16.87 5.38 8.60
C ILE A 100 -17.01 5.92 7.18
N ILE A 101 -16.33 5.30 6.21
CA ILE A 101 -16.35 5.77 4.83
C ILE A 101 -17.73 5.57 4.20
N PHE A 102 -18.46 4.52 4.57
CA PHE A 102 -19.83 4.34 4.11
C PHE A 102 -20.79 5.38 4.66
N VAL A 103 -20.67 5.74 5.95
CA VAL A 103 -21.47 6.82 6.54
C VAL A 103 -21.15 8.15 5.85
N LEU A 104 -19.87 8.45 5.64
CA LEU A 104 -19.45 9.65 4.91
C LEU A 104 -19.99 9.62 3.48
N ALA A 105 -19.90 8.47 2.79
CA ALA A 105 -20.34 8.37 1.41
C ALA A 105 -21.86 8.53 1.26
N ALA A 106 -22.64 7.96 2.18
CA ALA A 106 -24.08 8.11 2.23
C ALA A 106 -24.48 9.56 2.53
N PHE A 107 -23.78 10.22 3.44
CA PHE A 107 -24.09 11.59 3.87
C PHE A 107 -23.71 12.64 2.83
N PHE A 108 -22.55 12.50 2.18
CA PHE A 108 -22.01 13.53 1.27
C PHE A 108 -22.32 13.30 -0.21
N PHE A 109 -22.59 12.06 -0.64
CA PHE A 109 -22.68 11.74 -2.07
C PHE A 109 -24.04 11.22 -2.53
N CYS A 110 -25.08 11.23 -1.66
CA CYS A 110 -26.46 10.81 -1.99
C CYS A 110 -26.55 9.48 -2.75
N ALA A 111 -25.58 8.59 -2.56
CA ALA A 111 -25.40 7.37 -3.34
C ALA A 111 -25.68 6.18 -2.44
N ALA A 112 -26.96 5.89 -2.22
CA ALA A 112 -27.41 4.76 -1.43
C ALA A 112 -28.29 3.82 -2.27
N ASP A 113 -27.76 3.31 -3.40
CA ASP A 113 -28.31 2.08 -3.97
C ASP A 113 -27.99 0.93 -3.01
N TRP A 114 -29.00 0.21 -2.52
CA TRP A 114 -28.86 -0.96 -1.65
C TRP A 114 -27.89 -2.00 -2.21
N ARG A 115 -27.72 -2.07 -3.54
CA ARG A 115 -26.73 -2.92 -4.19
C ARG A 115 -25.33 -2.51 -3.78
N PHE A 116 -24.99 -1.23 -3.87
CA PHE A 116 -23.70 -0.71 -3.41
C PHE A 116 -23.42 -1.10 -1.94
N TRP A 117 -24.43 -1.04 -1.07
CA TRP A 117 -24.31 -1.48 0.33
C TRP A 117 -24.02 -2.97 0.46
N LEU A 118 -24.75 -3.81 -0.26
CA LEU A 118 -24.56 -5.26 -0.25
C LEU A 118 -23.18 -5.64 -0.77
N LEU A 119 -22.74 -5.04 -1.89
CA LEU A 119 -21.45 -5.33 -2.51
C LEU A 119 -20.29 -5.07 -1.53
N ASN A 120 -20.34 -3.94 -0.83
CA ASN A 120 -19.31 -3.55 0.13
C ASN A 120 -19.31 -4.42 1.41
N LEU A 121 -20.49 -4.79 1.92
CA LEU A 121 -20.58 -5.75 3.03
C LEU A 121 -20.02 -7.12 2.64
N LEU A 122 -20.27 -7.55 1.40
CA LEU A 122 -19.68 -8.79 0.88
C LEU A 122 -18.17 -8.69 0.73
N SER A 123 -17.62 -7.51 0.41
CA SER A 123 -16.16 -7.30 0.36
C SER A 123 -15.48 -7.55 1.72
N LEU A 124 -16.17 -7.40 2.86
CA LEU A 124 -15.63 -7.73 4.18
C LEU A 124 -15.35 -9.23 4.38
N THR A 125 -15.98 -10.08 3.57
CA THR A 125 -15.75 -11.54 3.60
C THR A 125 -14.42 -11.93 2.95
N LEU A 126 -13.82 -11.04 2.15
CA LEU A 126 -12.62 -11.28 1.33
C LEU A 126 -12.75 -12.40 0.28
N ILE A 127 -13.91 -13.09 0.21
CA ILE A 127 -14.17 -14.23 -0.70
C ILE A 127 -14.11 -13.80 -2.18
N THR A 128 -14.51 -12.57 -2.45
CA THR A 128 -14.61 -12.00 -3.79
C THR A 128 -13.24 -11.74 -4.44
N GLY A 129 -12.13 -11.86 -3.69
CA GLY A 129 -10.75 -11.63 -4.19
C GLY A 129 -10.30 -12.63 -5.23
N CYS A 130 -10.95 -13.80 -5.26
CA CYS A 130 -10.54 -14.94 -6.06
C CYS A 130 -11.32 -15.10 -7.38
N ILE A 131 -12.29 -14.24 -7.70
CA ILE A 131 -13.22 -14.43 -8.84
C ILE A 131 -12.95 -13.39 -9.94
N PRO A 132 -12.28 -13.77 -11.06
CA PRO A 132 -12.11 -12.90 -12.22
C PRO A 132 -13.42 -12.35 -12.77
N GLY A 133 -13.43 -11.07 -13.16
CA GLY A 133 -14.59 -10.41 -13.80
C GLY A 133 -15.67 -9.90 -12.84
N TRP A 134 -15.51 -10.09 -11.52
CA TRP A 134 -16.46 -9.61 -10.51
C TRP A 134 -16.01 -8.27 -9.89
N LEU A 135 -15.55 -7.36 -10.76
CA LEU A 135 -15.07 -6.00 -10.47
C LEU A 135 -15.92 -5.22 -9.43
N PRO A 136 -17.26 -5.20 -9.52
CA PRO A 136 -18.10 -4.39 -8.63
C PRO A 136 -18.15 -4.88 -7.18
N LEU A 137 -17.89 -6.18 -6.95
CA LEU A 137 -18.06 -6.83 -5.64
C LEU A 137 -16.86 -6.66 -4.71
N ASN A 138 -15.78 -6.08 -5.20
CA ASN A 138 -14.51 -6.02 -4.49
C ASN A 138 -13.72 -4.72 -4.67
N GLY A 139 -14.35 -3.71 -5.29
CA GLY A 139 -13.67 -2.56 -5.86
C GLY A 139 -12.82 -1.74 -4.88
N SER A 140 -13.23 -1.65 -3.61
CA SER A 140 -12.57 -0.81 -2.60
C SER A 140 -11.67 -1.57 -1.62
N LEU A 141 -11.80 -2.89 -1.47
CA LEU A 141 -11.08 -3.69 -0.45
C LEU A 141 -10.14 -4.75 -1.02
N TRP A 142 -9.91 -4.78 -2.33
CA TRP A 142 -9.04 -5.77 -2.96
C TRP A 142 -7.62 -5.83 -2.35
N PHE A 143 -7.06 -4.69 -1.94
CA PHE A 143 -5.71 -4.63 -1.35
C PHE A 143 -5.65 -5.30 0.03
N ILE A 144 -6.77 -5.36 0.75
CA ILE A 144 -6.89 -6.08 2.02
C ILE A 144 -6.84 -7.59 1.79
N PHE A 145 -7.42 -8.08 0.70
CA PHE A 145 -7.29 -9.50 0.33
C PHE A 145 -5.82 -9.86 0.08
N VAL A 146 -5.09 -9.01 -0.66
CA VAL A 146 -3.64 -9.19 -0.85
C VAL A 146 -2.89 -9.16 0.49
N TYR A 147 -3.23 -8.23 1.38
CA TYR A 147 -2.64 -8.15 2.71
C TYR A 147 -2.90 -9.39 3.56
N PHE A 148 -4.11 -9.96 3.50
CA PHE A 148 -4.43 -11.18 4.20
C PHE A 148 -3.45 -12.29 3.82
N TRP A 149 -3.16 -12.45 2.52
CA TRP A 149 -2.14 -13.38 2.06
C TRP A 149 -0.75 -13.05 2.60
N PHE A 150 -0.37 -11.76 2.65
CA PHE A 150 0.88 -11.35 3.28
C PHE A 150 0.95 -11.73 4.76
N VAL A 151 -0.13 -11.56 5.53
CA VAL A 151 -0.19 -12.00 6.93
C VAL A 151 -0.04 -13.53 7.03
N VAL A 152 -0.64 -14.29 6.12
CA VAL A 152 -0.52 -15.76 6.09
C VAL A 152 0.93 -16.17 5.84
N ILE A 153 1.60 -15.60 4.82
CA ILE A 153 2.96 -16.00 4.43
C ILE A 153 4.06 -15.35 5.28
N PHE A 154 3.78 -14.23 5.96
CA PHE A 154 4.77 -13.43 6.69
C PHE A 154 5.64 -14.23 7.66
N PRO A 155 5.11 -15.14 8.50
CA PRO A 155 5.94 -15.93 9.42
C PRO A 155 7.01 -16.77 8.70
N PHE A 156 6.72 -17.21 7.48
CA PHE A 156 7.65 -17.97 6.64
C PHE A 156 8.62 -17.05 5.87
N LEU A 157 8.24 -15.80 5.62
CA LEU A 157 9.09 -14.81 4.95
C LEU A 157 10.06 -14.09 5.89
N LEU A 158 9.72 -13.93 7.17
CA LEU A 158 10.49 -13.09 8.09
C LEU A 158 11.94 -13.53 8.22
N GLU A 159 12.19 -14.82 8.47
CA GLU A 159 13.56 -15.33 8.66
C GLU A 159 14.39 -15.32 7.36
N PRO A 160 13.87 -15.77 6.20
CA PRO A 160 14.54 -15.59 4.92
C PRO A 160 14.85 -14.12 4.61
N ALA A 161 13.90 -13.20 4.86
CA ALA A 161 14.10 -11.77 4.64
C ALA A 161 15.20 -11.21 5.56
N LYS A 162 15.17 -11.53 6.87
CA LYS A 162 16.23 -11.16 7.80
C LYS A 162 17.58 -11.65 7.29
N ARG A 163 17.71 -12.91 6.88
CA ARG A 163 18.96 -13.47 6.35
C ARG A 163 19.41 -12.81 5.06
N PHE A 164 18.47 -12.46 4.18
CA PHE A 164 18.77 -11.89 2.88
C PHE A 164 19.19 -10.42 2.96
N PHE A 165 18.63 -9.62 3.87
CA PHE A 165 18.92 -8.19 4.01
C PHE A 165 19.90 -7.87 5.15
N ARG A 166 20.24 -8.84 6.02
CA ARG A 166 21.16 -8.61 7.14
C ARG A 166 22.55 -8.24 6.68
N LYS A 167 23.17 -7.30 7.39
CA LYS A 167 24.58 -6.94 7.27
C LYS A 167 24.95 -6.50 5.85
N ASP A 168 23.98 -6.03 5.09
CA ASP A 168 24.23 -5.47 3.77
C ASP A 168 24.98 -4.15 3.93
N THR A 169 25.95 -3.89 3.05
CA THR A 169 26.47 -2.53 2.90
C THR A 169 25.41 -1.67 2.21
N VAL A 170 25.44 -0.35 2.43
CA VAL A 170 24.46 0.58 1.82
C VAL A 170 24.33 0.39 0.29
N PRO A 171 25.42 0.25 -0.49
CA PRO A 171 25.30 0.02 -1.93
C PRO A 171 24.60 -1.29 -2.30
N ILE A 172 24.87 -2.38 -1.56
CA ILE A 172 24.24 -3.68 -1.79
C ILE A 172 22.75 -3.61 -1.43
N PHE A 173 22.42 -2.95 -0.32
CA PHE A 173 21.03 -2.73 0.09
C PHE A 173 20.25 -1.95 -0.98
N VAL A 174 20.81 -0.83 -1.45
CA VAL A 174 20.20 -0.01 -2.51
C VAL A 174 20.02 -0.81 -3.81
N LEU A 175 21.01 -1.62 -4.20
CA LEU A 175 20.90 -2.50 -5.37
C LEU A 175 19.74 -3.50 -5.22
N LYS A 176 19.62 -4.15 -4.05
CA LYS A 176 18.53 -5.11 -3.78
C LYS A 176 17.16 -4.44 -3.79
N ILE A 177 17.02 -3.26 -3.21
CA ILE A 177 15.79 -2.45 -3.29
C ILE A 177 15.49 -2.08 -4.76
N GLY A 178 16.50 -1.69 -5.52
CA GLY A 178 16.36 -1.40 -6.95
C GLY A 178 15.87 -2.61 -7.76
N ILE A 179 16.39 -3.81 -7.48
CA ILE A 179 15.93 -5.06 -8.11
C ILE A 179 14.47 -5.34 -7.74
N LEU A 180 14.10 -5.26 -6.46
CA LEU A 180 12.70 -5.45 -6.04
C LEU A 180 11.76 -4.46 -6.71
N TRP A 181 12.19 -3.21 -6.85
CA TRP A 181 11.43 -2.18 -7.55
C TRP A 181 11.24 -2.52 -9.03
N LEU A 182 12.28 -2.91 -9.75
CA LEU A 182 12.15 -3.34 -11.15
C LEU A 182 11.23 -4.56 -11.31
N VAL A 183 11.32 -5.52 -10.37
CA VAL A 183 10.41 -6.69 -10.35
C VAL A 183 8.97 -6.24 -10.14
N SER A 184 8.70 -5.28 -9.24
CA SER A 184 7.34 -4.75 -9.02
C SER A 184 6.77 -4.02 -10.25
N LEU A 185 7.62 -3.37 -11.05
CA LEU A 185 7.20 -2.69 -12.28
C LEU A 185 6.96 -3.65 -13.44
N SER A 186 7.61 -4.82 -13.43
CA SER A 186 7.59 -5.76 -14.55
C SER A 186 6.19 -6.16 -15.05
N PRO A 187 5.18 -6.45 -14.19
CA PRO A 187 3.87 -6.88 -14.68
C PRO A 187 3.15 -5.78 -15.45
N TRP A 188 3.32 -4.54 -14.99
CA TRP A 188 2.72 -3.36 -15.60
C TRP A 188 3.38 -3.00 -16.93
N ILE A 189 4.71 -3.09 -16.99
CA ILE A 189 5.46 -2.87 -18.23
C ILE A 189 5.07 -3.92 -19.27
N LEU A 190 5.02 -5.20 -18.87
CA LEU A 190 4.60 -6.29 -19.73
C LEU A 190 3.16 -6.11 -20.21
N MET A 191 2.24 -5.70 -19.33
CA MET A 191 0.86 -5.39 -19.71
C MET A 191 0.80 -4.26 -20.74
N HIS A 192 1.53 -3.17 -20.50
CA HIS A 192 1.55 -2.03 -21.42
C HIS A 192 2.02 -2.47 -22.81
N PHE A 193 3.11 -3.23 -22.91
CA PHE A 193 3.61 -3.71 -24.19
C PHE A 193 2.71 -4.75 -24.86
N TRP A 194 2.05 -5.63 -24.10
CA TRP A 194 1.20 -6.68 -24.66
C TRP A 194 -0.15 -6.12 -25.16
N PHE A 195 -0.83 -5.28 -24.38
CA PHE A 195 -2.17 -4.81 -24.73
C PHE A 195 -2.17 -3.59 -25.66
N TRP A 196 -1.11 -2.78 -25.67
CA TRP A 196 -1.01 -1.62 -26.57
C TRP A 196 -0.85 -2.00 -28.04
N HIS A 197 -0.35 -3.22 -28.32
CA HIS A 197 -0.03 -3.62 -29.69
C HIS A 197 -1.21 -4.27 -30.45
N ASP A 198 -2.20 -4.83 -29.76
CA ASP A 198 -3.12 -5.81 -30.38
C ASP A 198 -4.59 -5.37 -30.53
N GLY A 199 -4.95 -4.11 -30.27
CA GLY A 199 -6.34 -3.66 -30.45
C GLY A 199 -7.36 -4.48 -29.64
N VAL A 200 -6.91 -5.02 -28.50
CA VAL A 200 -7.69 -5.91 -27.63
C VAL A 200 -8.89 -5.16 -27.05
N ASP A 201 -10.08 -5.78 -27.07
CA ASP A 201 -11.29 -5.23 -26.50
C ASP A 201 -11.10 -4.76 -25.03
N ASP A 202 -11.58 -3.56 -24.71
CA ASP A 202 -11.48 -2.91 -23.39
C ASP A 202 -11.91 -3.81 -22.20
N PHE A 203 -12.83 -4.74 -22.44
CA PHE A 203 -13.34 -5.67 -21.43
C PHE A 203 -12.28 -6.71 -20.98
N ASN A 204 -11.46 -7.21 -21.90
CA ASN A 204 -10.40 -8.17 -21.58
C ASN A 204 -9.23 -7.48 -20.88
N ALA A 205 -8.87 -6.27 -21.33
CA ALA A 205 -7.82 -5.48 -20.71
C ALA A 205 -8.15 -5.08 -19.26
N SER A 206 -9.39 -4.65 -19.00
CA SER A 206 -9.84 -4.28 -17.65
C SER A 206 -9.93 -5.46 -16.69
N SER A 207 -10.46 -6.60 -17.13
CA SER A 207 -10.53 -7.82 -16.32
C SER A 207 -9.15 -8.37 -15.97
N PHE A 208 -8.22 -8.34 -16.92
CA PHE A 208 -6.85 -8.79 -16.70
C PHE A 208 -6.07 -7.82 -15.78
N SER A 209 -6.20 -6.50 -15.99
CA SER A 209 -5.62 -5.48 -15.10
C SER A 209 -6.07 -5.66 -13.64
N TRP A 210 -7.35 -5.97 -13.44
CA TRP A 210 -7.87 -6.28 -12.12
C TRP A 210 -7.31 -7.57 -11.54
N ALA A 211 -7.23 -8.64 -12.34
CA ALA A 211 -6.65 -9.90 -11.91
C ALA A 211 -5.20 -9.72 -11.42
N MET A 212 -4.42 -8.89 -12.09
CA MET A 212 -3.07 -8.52 -11.64
C MET A 212 -3.11 -7.74 -10.32
N ASN A 213 -3.99 -6.74 -10.19
CA ASN A 213 -4.12 -6.00 -8.93
C ASN A 213 -4.43 -6.92 -7.74
N VAL A 214 -5.32 -7.90 -7.89
CA VAL A 214 -5.69 -8.77 -6.77
C VAL A 214 -4.69 -9.90 -6.50
N THR A 215 -3.69 -10.09 -7.36
CA THR A 215 -2.70 -11.17 -7.25
C THR A 215 -1.63 -10.81 -6.21
N PRO A 216 -1.55 -11.52 -5.05
CA PRO A 216 -0.64 -11.11 -3.98
C PRO A 216 0.83 -11.16 -4.36
N PHE A 217 1.20 -12.10 -5.24
CA PHE A 217 2.59 -12.27 -5.68
C PHE A 217 3.14 -11.03 -6.40
N LEU A 218 2.29 -10.28 -7.11
CA LEU A 218 2.72 -9.08 -7.85
C LEU A 218 3.06 -7.91 -6.94
N HIS A 219 2.50 -7.87 -5.72
CA HIS A 219 2.76 -6.84 -4.71
C HIS A 219 3.78 -7.27 -3.65
N LEU A 220 4.26 -8.52 -3.75
CA LEU A 220 5.23 -9.08 -2.81
C LEU A 220 6.54 -8.27 -2.79
N PRO A 221 7.09 -7.77 -3.91
CA PRO A 221 8.30 -6.96 -3.86
C PRO A 221 8.14 -5.66 -3.05
N GLU A 222 6.99 -4.98 -3.12
CA GLU A 222 6.67 -3.79 -2.34
C GLU A 222 6.63 -4.09 -0.85
N PHE A 223 5.98 -5.20 -0.50
CA PHE A 223 5.95 -5.68 0.86
C PHE A 223 7.36 -6.01 1.37
N LEU A 224 8.18 -6.70 0.57
CA LEU A 224 9.57 -7.03 0.89
C LEU A 224 10.46 -5.79 1.02
N MET A 225 10.26 -4.75 0.20
CA MET A 225 10.96 -3.46 0.36
C MET A 225 10.67 -2.85 1.74
N GLY A 226 9.42 -2.89 2.18
CA GLY A 226 9.04 -2.47 3.53
C GLY A 226 9.74 -3.28 4.62
N MET A 227 9.77 -4.62 4.47
CA MET A 227 10.48 -5.49 5.40
C MET A 227 11.98 -5.18 5.44
N ALA A 228 12.61 -4.95 4.29
CA ALA A 228 14.03 -4.65 4.15
C ALA A 228 14.39 -3.33 4.86
N VAL A 229 13.56 -2.29 4.69
CA VAL A 229 13.72 -1.01 5.41
C VAL A 229 13.68 -1.20 6.92
N ALA A 230 12.72 -2.00 7.44
CA ALA A 230 12.63 -2.28 8.86
C ALA A 230 13.84 -3.05 9.41
N ILE A 231 14.35 -4.03 8.65
CA ILE A 231 15.54 -4.80 9.03
C ILE A 231 16.76 -3.89 9.06
N ARG A 232 16.96 -3.07 8.03
CA ARG A 232 18.08 -2.13 7.96
C ARG A 232 18.07 -1.16 9.12
N LEU A 233 16.91 -0.57 9.41
CA LEU A 233 16.75 0.35 10.52
C LEU A 233 17.04 -0.30 11.88
N ASP A 234 16.72 -1.59 12.06
CA ASP A 234 17.02 -2.33 13.31
C ASP A 234 18.53 -2.56 13.46
N GLU A 235 19.25 -2.75 12.36
CA GLU A 235 20.71 -2.84 12.37
C GLU A 235 21.37 -1.50 12.66
N ASP A 236 20.92 -0.44 12.00
CA ASP A 236 21.46 0.91 12.19
C ASP A 236 21.20 1.41 13.62
N ALA A 237 20.03 1.11 14.20
CA ALA A 237 19.73 1.40 15.60
C ALA A 237 20.67 0.67 16.58
N LYS A 238 20.94 -0.62 16.34
CA LYS A 238 21.87 -1.42 17.17
C LYS A 238 23.32 -0.98 17.02
N ALA A 239 23.75 -0.62 15.82
CA ALA A 239 25.08 -0.09 15.58
C ALA A 239 25.28 1.27 16.28
N GLY A 240 24.25 2.12 16.29
CA GLY A 240 24.22 3.40 16.99
C GLY A 240 24.35 3.27 18.51
N GLU A 241 23.76 2.22 19.11
CA GLU A 241 23.95 1.92 20.54
C GLU A 241 25.41 1.54 20.89
N GLU A 242 26.15 0.98 19.94
CA GLU A 242 27.54 0.55 20.12
C GLU A 242 28.58 1.63 19.75
N THR A 243 28.20 2.71 19.06
CA THR A 243 29.11 3.78 18.60
C THR A 243 29.06 5.03 19.49
N SER A 244 30.22 5.64 19.75
CA SER A 244 30.36 6.82 20.63
C SER A 244 29.68 8.07 20.06
N ALA A 245 29.24 8.97 20.97
CA ALA A 245 28.41 10.15 20.74
C ALA A 245 28.77 11.09 19.55
N ASP A 246 30.02 11.08 19.06
CA ASP A 246 30.46 11.95 17.97
C ASP A 246 30.05 11.47 16.56
N GLU A 247 29.84 10.15 16.34
CA GLU A 247 29.34 9.63 15.05
C GLU A 247 27.81 9.69 14.93
N ALA A 248 27.12 9.63 16.07
CA ALA A 248 25.67 9.80 16.15
C ALA A 248 25.21 11.18 15.62
N LEU A 249 26.04 12.21 15.84
CA LEU A 249 25.78 13.59 15.40
C LEU A 249 25.73 13.74 13.87
N VAL A 250 26.51 12.94 13.14
CA VAL A 250 26.56 12.96 11.66
C VAL A 250 25.35 12.24 11.07
N SER A 251 24.86 11.19 11.73
CA SER A 251 23.63 10.48 11.39
C SER A 251 22.37 11.33 11.63
N GLU A 252 22.30 12.02 12.78
CA GLU A 252 21.22 12.98 13.10
C GLU A 252 21.14 14.12 12.09
N ALA A 253 22.30 14.60 11.60
CA ALA A 253 22.34 15.67 10.61
C ALA A 253 21.83 15.23 9.23
N ALA A 254 21.93 13.95 8.86
CA ALA A 254 21.54 13.43 7.54
C ALA A 254 20.04 13.12 7.41
N ALA A 255 19.38 12.74 8.52
CA ALA A 255 17.96 12.43 8.58
C ALA A 255 17.03 13.55 8.05
N PRO A 256 17.20 14.85 8.43
CA PRO A 256 16.38 15.92 7.90
C PRO A 256 16.58 16.15 6.41
N TYR A 257 17.78 15.93 5.85
CA TYR A 257 18.01 16.04 4.41
C TYR A 257 17.36 14.89 3.63
N ALA A 258 17.33 13.67 4.16
CA ALA A 258 16.59 12.56 3.56
C ALA A 258 15.07 12.78 3.58
N ALA A 259 14.54 13.34 4.67
CA ALA A 259 13.14 13.74 4.78
C ALA A 259 12.78 14.89 3.80
N LEU A 260 13.68 15.86 3.64
CA LEU A 260 13.48 16.99 2.74
C LEU A 260 13.62 16.58 1.27
N LEU A 261 14.56 15.69 0.93
CA LEU A 261 14.69 15.12 -0.41
C LEU A 261 13.48 14.26 -0.78
N SER A 262 12.98 13.44 0.14
CA SER A 262 11.77 12.63 -0.09
C SER A 262 10.52 13.49 -0.23
N SER A 263 10.40 14.55 0.56
CA SER A 263 9.33 15.57 0.42
C SER A 263 9.42 16.32 -0.91
N LEU A 264 10.63 16.67 -1.35
CA LEU A 264 10.85 17.39 -2.61
C LEU A 264 10.49 16.51 -3.81
N VAL A 265 10.85 15.22 -3.80
CA VAL A 265 10.48 14.28 -4.87
C VAL A 265 8.98 13.99 -4.85
N PHE A 266 8.34 13.95 -3.67
CA PHE A 266 6.87 13.85 -3.56
C PHE A 266 6.17 15.08 -4.19
N VAL A 267 6.71 16.29 -3.94
CA VAL A 267 6.22 17.53 -4.57
C VAL A 267 6.43 17.51 -6.08
N VAL A 268 7.62 17.12 -6.57
CA VAL A 268 7.91 16.97 -8.00
C VAL A 268 6.95 15.96 -8.65
N PHE A 269 6.53 14.93 -7.93
CA PHE A 269 5.57 13.94 -8.42
C PHE A 269 4.10 14.41 -8.36
N PHE A 270 3.72 15.21 -7.37
CA PHE A 270 2.43 15.92 -7.39
C PHE A 270 2.30 16.78 -8.66
N PHE A 271 3.42 17.37 -9.11
CA PHE A 271 3.51 18.08 -10.39
C PHE A 271 3.69 17.17 -11.63
N TRP A 272 4.01 15.88 -11.47
CA TRP A 272 4.10 14.89 -12.55
C TRP A 272 2.74 14.45 -13.13
N ARG A 273 1.63 14.93 -12.54
CA ARG A 273 0.27 14.95 -13.13
C ARG A 273 0.19 15.49 -14.58
N VAL A 274 1.28 16.09 -15.06
CA VAL A 274 1.44 16.62 -16.42
C VAL A 274 1.84 15.54 -17.45
N LEU A 275 2.30 14.35 -17.06
CA LEU A 275 2.55 13.27 -18.03
C LEU A 275 1.23 12.56 -18.41
N PRO A 276 0.89 12.50 -19.71
CA PRO A 276 -0.35 11.89 -20.18
C PRO A 276 -0.21 10.36 -20.18
N GLY A 277 -1.05 9.69 -19.39
CA GLY A 277 -1.15 8.23 -19.37
C GLY A 277 -2.00 7.75 -18.20
N ASP A 278 -3.19 7.22 -18.49
CA ASP A 278 -4.13 6.69 -17.49
C ASP A 278 -3.61 5.45 -16.73
N GLY A 279 -2.46 4.91 -17.15
CA GLY A 279 -1.78 3.78 -16.51
C GLY A 279 -0.79 4.24 -15.45
N THR A 280 -1.27 4.60 -14.25
CA THR A 280 -0.36 4.82 -13.13
C THR A 280 0.13 3.50 -12.56
N TYR A 281 1.41 3.23 -12.81
CA TYR A 281 2.21 2.18 -12.20
C TYR A 281 2.23 2.37 -10.68
N ASN A 282 1.42 1.61 -9.94
CA ASN A 282 1.29 1.72 -8.48
C ASN A 282 2.67 1.67 -7.78
N SER A 283 3.60 0.88 -8.32
CA SER A 283 4.92 0.62 -7.73
C SER A 283 6.01 1.65 -8.09
N LEU A 284 5.74 2.62 -8.96
CA LEU A 284 6.75 3.57 -9.45
C LEU A 284 7.40 4.36 -8.31
N LEU A 285 6.62 4.72 -7.30
CA LEU A 285 7.07 5.50 -6.15
C LEU A 285 7.63 4.67 -5.00
N ALA A 286 7.66 3.34 -5.10
CA ALA A 286 8.03 2.48 -3.97
C ALA A 286 9.42 2.80 -3.36
N PRO A 287 10.49 3.10 -4.13
CA PRO A 287 11.78 3.48 -3.54
C PRO A 287 11.70 4.80 -2.77
N LEU A 288 10.94 5.77 -3.28
CA LEU A 288 10.75 7.05 -2.60
C LEU A 288 10.01 6.86 -1.28
N HIS A 289 8.95 6.06 -1.31
CA HIS A 289 8.19 5.66 -0.13
C HIS A 289 9.07 4.92 0.90
N ALA A 290 9.99 4.05 0.46
CA ALA A 290 10.96 3.40 1.33
C ALA A 290 11.86 4.41 2.05
N VAL A 291 12.41 5.39 1.32
CA VAL A 291 13.24 6.46 1.89
C VAL A 291 12.45 7.31 2.88
N PHE A 292 11.25 7.72 2.51
CA PHE A 292 10.36 8.48 3.39
C PHE A 292 10.05 7.73 4.69
N LEU A 293 9.72 6.44 4.58
CA LEU A 293 9.42 5.61 5.74
C LEU A 293 10.64 5.39 6.63
N TYR A 294 11.81 5.17 6.04
CA TYR A 294 13.08 5.08 6.77
C TYR A 294 13.34 6.38 7.55
N ALA A 295 13.21 7.53 6.90
CA ALA A 295 13.47 8.85 7.50
C ALA A 295 12.50 9.18 8.66
N ILE A 296 11.21 8.88 8.51
CA ILE A 296 10.26 9.10 9.61
C ILE A 296 10.54 8.14 10.77
N ALA A 297 10.77 6.87 10.47
CA ALA A 297 10.99 5.88 11.51
C ALA A 297 12.31 6.10 12.26
N SER A 298 13.36 6.60 11.59
CA SER A 298 14.63 6.94 12.25
C SER A 298 14.52 8.13 13.22
N ILE A 299 13.56 9.03 13.02
CA ILE A 299 13.30 10.15 13.95
C ILE A 299 12.58 9.67 15.22
N GLU A 300 11.86 8.54 15.15
CA GLU A 300 11.07 8.02 16.27
C GLU A 300 11.79 7.01 17.16
N ILE A 301 12.98 6.56 16.77
CA ILE A 301 13.84 5.63 17.52
C ILE A 301 14.76 6.46 18.41
#